data_AF-A0A6L7X9T3-F1
#
_entry.id   AF-A0A6L7X9T3-F1
#
_cell.length_a   1.000
_cell.length_b   1.000
_cell.length_c   1.000
_cell.angle_alpha   90.00
_cell.angle_beta   90.00
_cell.angle_gamma   90.00
#
_symmetry.space_group_name_H-M   'P 1'
#
loop_
_entity.id
_entity.type
_entity.pdbx_description
1 polymer ?
#
loop_
_entity_poly.entity_id
_entity_poly.type
_entity_poly.pdbx_seq_one_letter_code
_entity_poly.pdbx_strand_id
1 'polypeptide(L)'
;GADLRSPAPPEEHTFWEVPSLTSLESGMEVWKPTIAAVNGYALGFGLTLVAACDFVIASDRAQFGFPEVQIGVPTIQGSIRMPKRIAWHYAMELLLIGDRVDAWRAKEMGLVWEIVPHDDLMEAAQHLAQRLCKGAPLAVRATKEVAHRGQELPFVQAIRFGETMRRVARETADAKEGPQAFREKRAPSWGAH
;
A
#
# COMPACT_ATOMS: atom_id res chain seq x y z
N GLY A 1 -16.96 5.90 3.36
CA GLY A 1 -16.68 7.32 3.15
C GLY A 1 -17.15 8.06 4.38
N ALA A 2 -16.27 8.83 5.03
CA ALA A 2 -16.67 9.65 6.17
C ALA A 2 -17.48 10.85 5.67
N ASP A 3 -18.70 11.02 6.18
CA ASP A 3 -19.54 12.19 5.94
C ASP A 3 -18.91 13.40 6.67
N LEU A 4 -18.54 14.45 5.92
CA LEU A 4 -17.89 15.65 6.45
C LEU A 4 -18.79 16.47 7.40
N ARG A 5 -20.07 16.10 7.57
CA ARG A 5 -21.05 16.84 8.38
C ARG A 5 -21.09 16.42 9.85
N SER A 6 -20.33 15.43 10.29
CA SER A 6 -20.33 14.97 11.69
C SER A 6 -18.95 14.50 12.12
N PRO A 7 -18.30 15.15 13.12
CA PRO A 7 -17.02 14.67 13.65
C PRO A 7 -17.22 13.39 14.46
N ALA A 8 -16.34 12.41 14.28
CA ALA A 8 -16.34 11.14 15.01
C ALA A 8 -15.92 11.35 16.49
N PRO A 9 -16.42 10.53 17.43
CA PRO A 9 -15.99 10.57 18.84
C PRO A 9 -14.51 10.18 19.01
N PRO A 10 -13.86 10.58 20.13
CA PRO A 10 -12.46 10.22 20.38
C PRO A 10 -12.32 8.70 20.60
N GLU A 11 -11.40 8.07 19.87
CA GLU A 11 -11.14 6.63 19.91
C GLU A 11 -10.06 6.29 20.96
N GLU A 12 -10.26 5.19 21.71
CA GLU A 12 -9.23 4.59 22.57
C GLU A 12 -8.26 3.80 21.69
N HIS A 13 -6.98 4.16 21.70
CA HIS A 13 -5.96 3.57 20.83
C HIS A 13 -4.90 2.80 21.62
N THR A 14 -4.34 1.75 21.01
CA THR A 14 -3.23 0.95 21.57
C THR A 14 -1.87 1.60 21.31
N PHE A 15 -0.82 1.14 21.99
CA PHE A 15 0.57 1.62 21.85
C PHE A 15 1.11 1.63 20.40
N TRP A 16 0.52 0.83 19.50
CA TRP A 16 0.93 0.71 18.10
C TRP A 16 0.11 1.57 17.13
N GLU A 17 -0.83 2.37 17.65
CA GLU A 17 -1.71 3.25 16.89
C GLU A 17 -1.33 4.70 17.17
N VAL A 18 -0.92 5.44 16.15
CA VAL A 18 -0.83 6.90 16.24
C VAL A 18 -2.23 7.44 15.95
N PRO A 19 -2.78 8.38 16.75
CA PRO A 19 -4.17 8.80 16.58
C PRO A 19 -4.32 9.64 15.31
N SER A 20 -5.08 9.12 14.35
CA SER A 20 -5.76 9.90 13.31
C SER A 20 -6.93 9.05 12.76
N LEU A 21 -7.93 9.70 12.16
CA LEU A 21 -9.28 9.19 11.87
C LEU A 21 -9.36 7.88 11.06
N THR A 22 -8.24 7.36 10.52
CA THR A 22 -8.20 6.07 9.79
C THR A 22 -6.85 5.37 9.86
N SER A 23 -6.88 4.10 10.20
CA SER A 23 -5.75 3.20 10.48
C SER A 23 -4.58 3.22 9.46
N LEU A 24 -4.86 3.13 8.15
CA LEU A 24 -3.81 3.09 7.11
C LEU A 24 -3.10 4.44 6.88
N GLU A 25 -3.73 5.52 7.31
CA GLU A 25 -3.23 6.88 7.18
C GLU A 25 -2.41 7.26 8.41
N SER A 26 -2.87 6.84 9.60
CA SER A 26 -2.27 7.13 10.91
C SER A 26 -1.02 6.31 11.26
N GLY A 27 -0.33 5.75 10.28
CA GLY A 27 0.90 5.00 10.55
C GLY A 27 0.69 3.66 11.25
N MET A 28 -0.50 3.03 11.15
CA MET A 28 -0.57 1.60 11.47
C MET A 28 0.36 0.83 10.53
N GLU A 29 1.28 0.11 11.13
CA GLU A 29 2.28 -0.67 10.44
C GLU A 29 1.67 -1.96 9.87
N VAL A 30 1.03 -1.84 8.69
CA VAL A 30 0.50 -3.01 7.98
C VAL A 30 1.61 -3.65 7.16
N TRP A 31 2.24 -4.68 7.75
CA TRP A 31 3.27 -5.46 7.07
C TRP A 31 2.74 -6.57 6.17
N LYS A 32 1.42 -6.78 6.12
CA LYS A 32 0.81 -7.61 5.08
C LYS A 32 0.80 -6.84 3.74
N PRO A 33 0.96 -7.51 2.58
CA PRO A 33 0.75 -6.88 1.29
C PRO A 33 -0.65 -6.27 1.18
N THR A 34 -0.75 -5.06 0.62
CA THR A 34 -2.01 -4.33 0.43
C THR A 34 -2.26 -4.06 -1.05
N ILE A 35 -3.50 -4.26 -1.47
CA ILE A 35 -3.96 -4.03 -2.85
C ILE A 35 -5.11 -3.03 -2.79
N ALA A 36 -4.96 -1.90 -3.50
CA ALA A 36 -6.06 -1.01 -3.81
C ALA A 36 -6.71 -1.44 -5.12
N ALA A 37 -7.96 -1.88 -5.06
CA ALA A 37 -8.80 -2.15 -6.23
C ALA A 37 -9.73 -0.95 -6.45
N VAL A 38 -9.43 -0.09 -7.43
CA VAL A 38 -10.11 1.20 -7.61
C VAL A 38 -11.14 1.10 -8.74
N ASN A 39 -12.42 1.06 -8.36
CA ASN A 39 -13.54 0.87 -9.28
C ASN A 39 -13.98 2.17 -9.98
N GLY A 40 -13.94 3.29 -9.26
CA GLY A 40 -14.40 4.61 -9.70
C GLY A 40 -13.57 5.73 -9.12
N TYR A 41 -14.20 6.68 -8.42
CA TYR A 41 -13.53 7.85 -7.87
C TYR A 41 -12.67 7.52 -6.63
N ALA A 42 -11.37 7.72 -6.74
CA ALA A 42 -10.43 7.80 -5.61
C ALA A 42 -9.97 9.26 -5.48
N LEU A 43 -10.70 10.04 -4.68
CA LEU A 43 -10.47 11.47 -4.53
C LEU A 43 -10.08 11.84 -3.10
N GLY A 44 -9.16 12.78 -2.98
CA GLY A 44 -8.74 13.34 -1.70
C GLY A 44 -8.22 12.25 -0.76
N PHE A 45 -8.85 12.12 0.40
CA PHE A 45 -8.64 11.02 1.34
C PHE A 45 -8.64 9.63 0.67
N GLY A 46 -9.55 9.37 -0.27
CA GLY A 46 -9.59 8.10 -1.00
C GLY A 46 -8.30 7.83 -1.79
N LEU A 47 -7.68 8.88 -2.35
CA LEU A 47 -6.39 8.76 -3.03
C LEU A 47 -5.22 8.64 -2.05
N THR A 48 -5.29 9.27 -0.88
CA THR A 48 -4.32 9.05 0.21
C THR A 48 -4.25 7.57 0.60
N LEU A 49 -5.41 6.92 0.75
CA LEU A 49 -5.50 5.49 1.05
C LEU A 49 -4.90 4.62 -0.08
N VAL A 50 -5.18 4.96 -1.34
CA VAL A 50 -4.59 4.28 -2.51
C VAL A 50 -3.06 4.43 -2.49
N ALA A 51 -2.53 5.61 -2.18
CA ALA A 51 -1.10 5.87 -2.10
C ALA A 51 -0.41 5.12 -0.94
N ALA A 52 -1.15 4.68 0.06
CA ALA A 52 -0.65 3.83 1.15
C ALA A 52 -0.60 2.33 0.79
N CYS A 53 -1.20 1.92 -0.33
CA CYS A 53 -1.22 0.53 -0.77
C CYS A 53 0.03 0.15 -1.57
N ASP A 54 0.45 -1.12 -1.49
CA ASP A 54 1.62 -1.61 -2.23
C ASP A 54 1.31 -1.69 -3.73
N PHE A 55 0.13 -2.21 -4.08
CA PHE A 55 -0.34 -2.39 -5.45
C PHE A 55 -1.63 -1.60 -5.69
N VAL A 56 -1.76 -1.04 -6.89
CA VAL A 56 -2.98 -0.35 -7.34
C VAL A 56 -3.42 -1.00 -8.65
N ILE A 57 -4.59 -1.61 -8.64
CA ILE A 57 -5.30 -2.12 -9.82
C ILE A 57 -6.51 -1.24 -10.00
N ALA A 58 -6.69 -0.71 -11.21
CA ALA A 58 -7.76 0.20 -11.53
C ALA A 58 -8.71 -0.40 -12.57
N SER A 59 -9.99 -0.10 -12.41
CA SER A 59 -10.97 -0.22 -13.49
C SER A 59 -10.65 0.83 -14.57
N ASP A 60 -10.97 0.53 -15.82
CA ASP A 60 -10.91 1.48 -16.94
C ASP A 60 -11.78 2.74 -16.76
N ARG A 61 -12.70 2.73 -15.79
CA ARG A 61 -13.53 3.88 -15.38
C ARG A 61 -13.01 4.64 -14.14
N ALA A 62 -11.89 4.22 -13.57
CA ALA A 62 -11.35 4.84 -12.35
C ALA A 62 -10.86 6.27 -12.60
N GLN A 63 -10.98 7.11 -11.57
CA GLN A 63 -10.63 8.53 -11.60
C GLN A 63 -9.90 8.90 -10.31
N PHE A 64 -8.80 9.65 -10.42
CA PHE A 64 -7.89 9.95 -9.31
C PHE A 64 -7.65 11.46 -9.21
N GLY A 65 -7.55 12.00 -7.99
CA GLY A 65 -7.12 13.40 -7.80
C GLY A 65 -7.24 13.92 -6.37
N PHE A 66 -6.59 15.05 -6.08
CA PHE A 66 -6.71 15.79 -4.81
C PHE A 66 -7.39 17.15 -5.05
N PRO A 67 -8.75 17.21 -5.07
CA PRO A 67 -9.46 18.44 -5.37
C PRO A 67 -9.40 19.49 -4.25
N GLU A 68 -8.83 19.17 -3.08
CA GLU A 68 -8.87 20.00 -1.89
C GLU A 68 -8.31 21.42 -2.10
N VAL A 69 -7.27 21.57 -2.92
CA VAL A 69 -6.67 22.88 -3.23
C VAL A 69 -7.65 23.82 -3.94
N GLN A 70 -8.59 23.29 -4.72
CA GLN A 70 -9.62 24.08 -5.42
C GLN A 70 -10.65 24.70 -4.46
N ILE A 71 -10.72 24.19 -3.23
CA ILE A 71 -11.60 24.69 -2.17
C ILE A 71 -10.82 25.31 -1.00
N GLY A 72 -9.53 25.61 -1.19
CA GLY A 72 -8.67 26.23 -0.18
C GLY A 72 -8.31 25.33 0.99
N VAL A 73 -8.38 24.00 0.81
CA VAL A 73 -8.03 23.01 1.83
C VAL A 73 -6.72 22.32 1.45
N PRO A 74 -5.73 22.20 2.35
CA PRO A 74 -4.48 21.51 2.05
C PRO A 74 -4.60 19.99 2.24
N THR A 75 -4.07 19.22 1.28
CA THR A 75 -3.91 17.77 1.39
C THR A 75 -2.61 17.40 2.09
N ILE A 76 -2.65 17.19 3.41
CA ILE A 76 -1.42 16.97 4.20
C ILE A 76 -0.82 15.58 3.96
N GLN A 77 -1.57 14.50 4.15
CA GLN A 77 -1.01 13.16 4.03
C GLN A 77 -0.70 12.77 2.59
N GLY A 78 -1.58 13.12 1.65
CA GLY A 78 -1.33 12.95 0.22
C GLY A 78 -0.06 13.66 -0.23
N SER A 79 0.20 14.90 0.23
CA SER A 79 1.42 15.64 -0.15
C SER A 79 2.71 15.04 0.39
N ILE A 80 2.66 14.27 1.48
CA ILE A 80 3.82 13.55 2.02
C ILE A 80 4.06 12.22 1.25
N ARG A 81 2.99 11.50 0.91
CA ARG A 81 3.07 10.15 0.32
C ARG A 81 3.31 10.17 -1.19
N MET A 82 2.63 11.05 -1.92
CA MET A 82 2.64 11.04 -3.39
C MET A 82 4.04 11.25 -3.98
N PRO A 83 4.89 12.18 -3.49
CA PRO A 83 6.24 12.33 -4.01
C PRO A 83 7.16 11.11 -3.81
N LYS A 84 6.83 10.23 -2.85
CA LYS A 84 7.53 8.95 -2.66
C LYS A 84 6.98 7.85 -3.58
N ARG A 85 5.80 8.05 -4.16
CA ARG A 85 5.07 7.05 -4.96
C ARG A 85 5.24 7.25 -6.46
N ILE A 86 5.20 8.49 -6.93
CA ILE A 86 5.32 8.86 -8.35
C ILE A 86 6.32 10.00 -8.54
N ALA A 87 6.72 10.27 -9.79
CA ALA A 87 7.64 11.35 -10.10
C ALA A 87 7.11 12.70 -9.60
N TRP A 88 8.03 13.56 -9.13
CA TRP A 88 7.72 14.82 -8.45
C TRP A 88 6.69 15.67 -9.21
N HIS A 89 6.86 15.85 -10.52
CA HIS A 89 5.97 16.68 -11.33
C HIS A 89 4.55 16.10 -11.44
N TYR A 90 4.40 14.77 -11.52
CA TYR A 90 3.08 14.12 -11.51
C TYR A 90 2.42 14.20 -10.13
N ALA A 91 3.20 14.09 -9.04
CA ALA A 91 2.69 14.34 -7.70
C ALA A 91 2.17 15.78 -7.58
N MET A 92 2.92 16.77 -8.07
CA MET A 92 2.51 18.18 -8.05
C MET A 92 1.33 18.46 -8.98
N GLU A 93 1.20 17.77 -10.12
CA GLU A 93 0.02 17.83 -10.99
C GLU A 93 -1.25 17.50 -10.18
N LEU A 94 -1.26 16.37 -9.48
CA LEU A 94 -2.41 15.94 -8.67
C LEU A 94 -2.65 16.83 -7.45
N LEU A 95 -1.60 17.31 -6.80
CA LEU A 95 -1.69 18.04 -5.52
C LEU A 95 -1.95 19.53 -5.67
N LEU A 96 -1.42 20.19 -6.71
CA LEU A 96 -1.44 21.66 -6.83
C LEU A 96 -2.45 22.16 -7.87
N ILE A 97 -2.80 21.36 -8.88
CA ILE A 97 -3.80 21.73 -9.89
C ILE A 97 -5.20 21.36 -9.39
N GLY A 98 -5.33 20.21 -8.73
CA GLY A 98 -6.59 19.69 -8.20
C GLY A 98 -7.52 19.07 -9.23
N ASP A 99 -7.06 18.94 -10.49
CA ASP A 99 -7.78 18.23 -11.54
C ASP A 99 -7.76 16.72 -11.32
N ARG A 100 -8.75 16.05 -11.91
CA ARG A 100 -8.84 14.60 -11.91
C ARG A 100 -8.13 14.02 -13.13
N VAL A 101 -7.49 12.88 -12.95
CA VAL A 101 -6.90 12.09 -14.02
C VAL A 101 -7.58 10.73 -14.11
N ASP A 102 -7.71 10.20 -15.31
CA ASP A 102 -8.27 8.88 -15.55
C ASP A 102 -7.27 7.75 -15.22
N ALA A 103 -7.75 6.51 -15.33
CA ALA A 103 -6.95 5.32 -15.06
C ALA A 103 -5.70 5.21 -15.94
N TRP A 104 -5.78 5.62 -17.21
CA TRP A 104 -4.69 5.54 -18.17
C TRP A 104 -3.58 6.52 -17.84
N ARG A 105 -3.96 7.78 -17.58
CA ARG A 105 -3.03 8.80 -17.12
C ARG A 105 -2.40 8.42 -15.78
N ALA A 106 -3.17 7.89 -14.84
CA ALA A 106 -2.64 7.41 -13.56
C ALA A 106 -1.63 6.24 -13.74
N LYS A 107 -1.80 5.40 -14.76
CA LYS A 107 -0.81 4.36 -15.11
C LYS A 107 0.46 4.95 -15.72
N GLU A 108 0.35 5.94 -16.61
CA GLU A 108 1.51 6.67 -17.15
C GLU A 108 2.34 7.33 -16.04
N MET A 109 1.68 7.87 -15.02
CA MET A 109 2.33 8.48 -13.86
C MET A 109 3.08 7.47 -12.97
N GLY A 110 2.79 6.17 -13.13
CA GLY A 110 3.29 5.09 -12.27
C GLY A 110 2.49 4.90 -10.98
N LEU A 111 1.31 5.52 -10.85
CA LEU A 111 0.42 5.34 -9.70
C LEU A 111 -0.33 4.01 -9.80
N VAL A 112 -0.89 3.72 -10.97
CA VAL A 112 -1.63 2.49 -11.27
C VAL A 112 -0.70 1.46 -11.91
N TRP A 113 -0.67 0.25 -11.36
CA TRP A 113 0.14 -0.85 -11.89
C TRP A 113 -0.57 -1.56 -13.05
N GLU A 114 -1.85 -1.86 -12.88
CA GLU A 114 -2.66 -2.60 -13.84
C GLU A 114 -4.04 -1.94 -14.03
N ILE A 115 -4.50 -1.90 -15.29
CA ILE A 115 -5.85 -1.44 -15.64
C ILE A 115 -6.56 -2.65 -16.23
N VAL A 116 -7.78 -2.91 -15.75
CA VAL A 116 -8.64 -4.00 -16.22
C VAL A 116 -10.04 -3.47 -16.55
N PRO A 117 -10.83 -4.19 -17.36
CA PRO A 117 -12.24 -3.86 -17.53
C PRO A 117 -12.95 -3.72 -16.18
N HIS A 118 -13.88 -2.77 -16.10
CA HIS A 118 -14.59 -2.46 -14.86
C HIS A 118 -15.13 -3.68 -14.09
N ASP A 119 -15.74 -4.61 -14.83
CA ASP A 119 -16.42 -5.77 -14.26
C ASP A 119 -15.43 -6.85 -13.77
N ASP A 120 -14.18 -6.83 -14.25
CA ASP A 120 -13.13 -7.80 -13.92
C ASP A 120 -12.26 -7.36 -12.73
N LEU A 121 -12.46 -6.14 -12.22
CA LEU A 121 -11.58 -5.52 -11.22
C LEU A 121 -11.39 -6.38 -9.96
N MET A 122 -12.48 -6.90 -9.40
CA MET A 122 -12.40 -7.68 -8.16
C MET A 122 -11.75 -9.04 -8.39
N GLU A 123 -11.97 -9.66 -9.55
CA GLU A 123 -11.31 -10.90 -9.93
C GLU A 123 -9.80 -10.70 -10.05
N ALA A 124 -9.36 -9.64 -10.74
CA ALA A 124 -7.95 -9.30 -10.88
C ALA A 124 -7.27 -9.06 -9.51
N ALA A 125 -7.94 -8.32 -8.62
CA ALA A 125 -7.44 -8.08 -7.27
C ALA A 125 -7.33 -9.36 -6.44
N GLN A 126 -8.33 -10.23 -6.50
CA GLN A 126 -8.32 -11.52 -5.79
C GLN A 126 -7.25 -12.45 -6.35
N HIS A 127 -7.07 -12.49 -7.67
CA HIS A 127 -6.02 -13.27 -8.31
C HIS A 127 -4.62 -12.80 -7.85
N LEU A 128 -4.38 -11.49 -7.76
CA LEU A 128 -3.15 -10.95 -7.17
C LEU A 128 -3.00 -11.35 -5.69
N ALA A 129 -4.08 -11.25 -4.89
CA ALA A 129 -4.05 -11.66 -3.49
C ALA A 129 -3.67 -13.14 -3.33
N GLN A 130 -4.26 -14.03 -4.13
CA GLN A 130 -3.92 -15.46 -4.14
C GLN A 130 -2.45 -15.70 -4.52
N ARG A 131 -1.91 -14.93 -5.47
CA ARG A 131 -0.49 -14.99 -5.83
C ARG A 131 0.40 -14.58 -4.66
N LEU A 132 0.04 -13.52 -3.94
CA LEU A 132 0.79 -13.04 -2.77
C LEU A 132 0.74 -14.06 -1.62
N CYS A 133 -0.39 -14.76 -1.44
CA CYS A 133 -0.54 -15.85 -0.46
C CYS A 133 0.36 -17.07 -0.74
N LYS A 134 1.00 -17.18 -1.92
CA LYS A 134 1.98 -18.25 -2.18
C LYS A 134 3.32 -18.02 -1.47
N GLY A 135 3.60 -16.81 -0.99
CA GLY A 135 4.80 -16.50 -0.22
C GLY A 135 4.69 -16.87 1.25
N ALA A 136 5.82 -17.20 1.90
CA ALA A 136 5.87 -17.43 3.34
C ALA A 136 5.44 -16.17 4.11
N PRO A 137 4.38 -16.22 4.94
CA PRO A 137 3.78 -15.04 5.56
C PRO A 137 4.77 -14.12 6.28
N LEU A 138 5.66 -14.66 7.12
CA LEU A 138 6.63 -13.84 7.85
C LEU A 138 7.77 -13.31 6.97
N ALA A 139 8.18 -14.06 5.96
CA ALA A 139 9.17 -13.58 5.00
C ALA A 139 8.62 -12.39 4.20
N VAL A 140 7.38 -12.49 3.73
CA VAL A 140 6.71 -11.39 3.01
C VAL A 140 6.58 -10.15 3.89
N ARG A 141 6.17 -10.30 5.15
CA ARG A 141 6.07 -9.19 6.11
C ARG A 141 7.42 -8.52 6.36
N ALA A 142 8.45 -9.31 6.67
CA ALA A 142 9.80 -8.82 6.90
C ALA A 142 10.36 -8.10 5.67
N THR A 143 10.14 -8.64 4.46
CA THR A 143 10.56 -7.99 3.22
C THR A 143 9.86 -6.64 3.02
N LYS A 144 8.54 -6.56 3.22
CA LYS A 144 7.80 -5.29 3.11
C LYS A 144 8.29 -4.28 4.13
N GLU A 145 8.51 -4.69 5.38
CA GLU A 145 8.98 -3.82 6.44
C GLU A 145 10.38 -3.24 6.16
N VAL A 146 11.32 -4.09 5.73
CA VAL A 146 12.67 -3.65 5.34
C VAL A 146 12.61 -2.70 4.15
N ALA A 147 11.77 -2.99 3.16
CA ALA A 147 11.59 -2.13 2.00
C ALA A 147 11.01 -0.75 2.38
N HIS A 148 10.05 -0.70 3.31
CA HIS A 148 9.42 0.55 3.73
C HIS A 148 10.32 1.37 4.65
N ARG A 149 10.76 0.79 5.78
CA ARG A 149 11.61 1.49 6.75
C ARG A 149 12.99 1.82 6.19
N GLY A 150 13.50 0.99 5.28
CA GLY A 150 14.78 1.20 4.62
C GLY A 150 14.87 2.47 3.78
N GLN A 151 13.74 3.05 3.36
CA GLN A 151 13.71 4.32 2.61
C GLN A 151 14.20 5.51 3.45
N GLU A 152 14.04 5.43 4.78
CA GLU A 152 14.39 6.50 5.72
C GLU A 152 15.72 6.25 6.44
N LEU A 153 16.42 5.16 6.10
CA LEU A 153 17.67 4.76 6.75
C LEU A 153 18.86 4.94 5.80
N PRO A 154 20.05 5.30 6.33
CA PRO A 154 21.29 5.19 5.57
C PRO A 154 21.49 3.73 5.10
N PHE A 155 22.01 3.53 3.88
CA PHE A 155 22.11 2.21 3.24
C PHE A 155 22.68 1.11 4.16
N VAL A 156 23.80 1.38 4.84
CA VAL A 156 24.42 0.40 5.76
C VAL A 156 23.49 0.04 6.93
N GLN A 157 22.73 1.00 7.45
CA GLN A 157 21.77 0.75 8.52
C GLN A 157 20.54 0.01 8.02
N ALA A 158 20.05 0.32 6.81
CA ALA A 158 18.97 -0.43 6.16
C ALA A 158 19.35 -1.91 5.97
N ILE A 159 20.58 -2.19 5.54
CA ILE A 159 21.10 -3.57 5.42
C ILE A 159 21.18 -4.24 6.80
N ARG A 160 21.73 -3.58 7.82
CA ARG A 160 21.80 -4.14 9.19
C ARG A 160 20.43 -4.42 9.79
N PHE A 161 19.46 -3.54 9.56
CA PHE A 161 18.06 -3.77 9.91
C PHE A 161 17.51 -5.02 9.18
N GLY A 162 17.72 -5.11 7.86
CA GLY A 162 17.31 -6.28 7.08
C GLY A 162 17.94 -7.60 7.51
N GLU A 163 19.23 -7.60 7.86
CA GLU A 163 19.91 -8.78 8.42
C GLU A 163 19.29 -9.23 9.75
N THR A 164 18.87 -8.27 10.58
CA THR A 164 18.20 -8.55 11.85
C THR A 164 16.83 -9.19 11.61
N MET A 165 16.02 -8.61 10.71
CA MET A 165 14.72 -9.15 10.31
C MET A 165 14.85 -10.56 9.69
N ARG A 166 15.90 -10.80 8.88
CA ARG A 166 16.15 -12.13 8.31
C ARG A 166 16.48 -13.17 9.38
N ARG A 167 17.25 -12.80 10.41
CA ARG A 167 17.55 -13.71 11.54
C ARG A 167 16.28 -14.10 12.29
N VAL A 168 15.42 -13.12 12.60
CA VAL A 168 14.11 -13.36 13.24
C VAL A 168 13.25 -14.29 12.37
N ALA A 169 13.13 -14.02 11.08
CA ALA A 169 12.35 -14.86 10.17
C ALA A 169 12.89 -16.29 10.05
N ARG A 170 14.21 -16.48 10.17
CA ARG A 170 14.88 -17.80 10.07
C ARG A 170 14.50 -18.75 11.21
N GLU A 171 14.06 -18.24 12.34
CA GLU A 171 13.68 -19.05 13.51
C GLU A 171 12.28 -19.68 13.37
N THR A 172 11.55 -19.32 12.30
CA THR A 172 10.17 -19.76 12.05
C THR A 172 10.10 -21.16 11.43
N ALA A 173 8.94 -21.81 11.51
CA ALA A 173 8.69 -23.10 10.84
C ALA A 173 8.79 -22.97 9.31
N ASP A 174 8.27 -21.88 8.75
CA ASP A 174 8.29 -21.60 7.31
C ASP A 174 9.72 -21.52 6.75
N ALA A 175 10.67 -21.01 7.54
CA ALA A 175 12.07 -20.92 7.13
C ALA A 175 12.75 -22.29 6.97
N LYS A 176 12.20 -23.33 7.59
CA LYS A 176 12.65 -24.72 7.37
C LYS A 176 11.91 -25.36 6.20
N GLU A 177 10.60 -25.15 6.13
CA GLU A 177 9.71 -25.70 5.11
C GLU A 177 10.04 -25.22 3.69
N GLY A 178 10.27 -23.91 3.49
CA GLY A 178 10.49 -23.35 2.16
C GLY A 178 11.67 -23.98 1.41
N PRO A 179 12.88 -24.02 1.99
CA PRO A 179 14.03 -24.70 1.39
C PRO A 179 13.81 -26.21 1.19
N GLN A 180 13.08 -26.87 2.09
CA GLN A 180 12.77 -28.29 1.96
C GLN A 180 11.83 -28.56 0.79
N ALA A 181 10.69 -27.87 0.72
CA ALA A 181 9.71 -27.96 -0.36
C ALA A 181 10.36 -27.67 -1.72
N PHE A 182 11.26 -26.69 -1.77
CA PHE A 182 12.04 -26.36 -2.97
C PHE A 182 12.93 -27.52 -3.43
N ARG A 183 13.69 -28.15 -2.51
CA ARG A 183 14.52 -29.33 -2.82
C ARG A 183 13.68 -30.52 -3.28
N GLU A 184 12.51 -30.70 -2.69
CA GLU A 184 11.55 -31.78 -2.99
C GLU A 184 10.66 -31.48 -4.21
N LYS A 185 10.79 -30.31 -4.84
CA LYS A 185 9.99 -29.85 -5.99
C LYS A 185 8.47 -29.90 -5.75
N ARG A 186 8.05 -29.62 -4.52
CA ARG A 186 6.63 -29.53 -4.13
C ARG A 186 6.26 -28.11 -3.73
N ALA A 187 4.96 -27.82 -3.70
CA ALA A 187 4.47 -26.57 -3.12
C ALA A 187 4.75 -26.57 -1.60
N PRO A 188 5.22 -25.44 -1.04
CA PRO A 188 5.41 -25.30 0.40
C PRO A 188 4.05 -25.18 1.12
N SER A 189 3.97 -25.74 2.31
CA SER A 189 2.85 -25.59 3.23
C SER A 189 3.24 -24.62 4.34
N TRP A 190 2.89 -23.34 4.17
CA TRP A 190 3.17 -22.32 5.17
C TRP A 190 2.32 -22.51 6.44
N GLY A 191 2.92 -22.27 7.60
CA GLY A 191 2.20 -22.26 8.86
C GLY A 191 1.16 -21.13 8.90
N ALA A 192 -0.06 -21.44 9.34
CA ALA A 192 -1.02 -20.42 9.74
C ALA A 192 -0.54 -19.87 11.09
N HIS A 193 0.02 -18.66 11.11
CA HIS A 193 0.28 -17.93 12.35
C HIS A 193 -1.03 -17.43 12.96
#